data_AF-A0A521ZRI9-F1
#
_entry.id   AF-A0A521ZRI9-F1
#
_cell.length_a   1.000
_cell.length_b   1.000
_cell.length_c   1.000
_cell.angle_alpha   90.00
_cell.angle_beta   90.00
_cell.angle_gamma   90.00
#
_symmetry.space_group_name_H-M   'P 1'
#
loop_
_entity.id
_entity.type
_entity.pdbx_description
1 polymer ?
#
loop_
_entity_poly.entity_id
_entity_poly.type
_entity_poly.pdbx_seq_one_letter_code
_entity_poly.pdbx_strand_id
1 'polypeptide(L)'
;PTASATGTMLARYVGMGDDGLRANLARFLEAIVPVAEAVGVRLAIHPDDPPFPVLGLPRIVSTASDIAAIFKMADSPANGLCFCTGSFSARADNDLPAMARQFVPRIHAVHLRSTQREPDGSFYEADHLAGSVDMPAVVRVLLDEQDRRRAGGRADWRLPFRPDHGHTMMDDLGKPPGITPGYSCIGRMRGLAELRGLMLGLRRA
;
A
#
# COMPACT_ATOMS: atom_id res chain seq x y z
N PRO A 1 2.57 -7.90 -38.80
CA PRO A 1 1.65 -7.66 -37.66
C PRO A 1 1.90 -6.25 -37.07
N THR A 2 0.88 -5.39 -37.08
CA THR A 2 0.95 -4.11 -36.37
C THR A 2 1.10 -4.37 -34.88
N ALA A 3 2.06 -3.72 -34.23
CA ALA A 3 2.24 -3.85 -32.79
C ALA A 3 0.94 -3.44 -32.08
N SER A 4 0.48 -4.26 -31.13
CA SER A 4 -0.66 -3.89 -30.30
C SER A 4 -0.35 -2.59 -29.54
N ALA A 5 -1.37 -1.82 -29.18
CA ALA A 5 -1.18 -0.60 -28.38
C ALA A 5 -0.37 -0.87 -27.10
N THR A 6 -0.62 -2.01 -26.46
CA THR A 6 0.15 -2.51 -25.31
C THR A 6 1.62 -2.74 -25.67
N GLY A 7 1.91 -3.44 -26.77
CA GLY A 7 3.29 -3.71 -27.20
C GLY A 7 4.08 -2.43 -27.47
N THR A 8 3.45 -1.43 -28.10
CA THR A 8 4.07 -0.11 -28.35
C THR A 8 4.39 0.62 -27.05
N MET A 9 3.53 0.51 -26.02
CA MET A 9 3.80 1.13 -24.72
C MET A 9 4.91 0.41 -23.96
N LEU A 10 4.95 -0.92 -23.99
CA LEU A 10 6.00 -1.72 -23.36
C LEU A 10 7.38 -1.46 -23.97
N ALA A 11 7.45 -1.24 -25.29
CA ALA A 11 8.70 -0.95 -25.99
C ALA A 11 9.44 0.28 -25.43
N ARG A 12 8.74 1.24 -24.81
CA ARG A 12 9.34 2.44 -24.20
C ARG A 12 10.17 2.15 -22.95
N TYR A 13 10.01 0.97 -22.35
CA TYR A 13 10.71 0.56 -21.14
C TYR A 13 11.91 -0.36 -21.43
N VAL A 14 12.13 -0.74 -22.69
CA VAL A 14 13.27 -1.55 -23.10
C VAL A 14 14.57 -0.85 -22.72
N GLY A 15 15.42 -1.53 -21.95
CA GLY A 15 16.70 -1.00 -21.49
C GLY A 15 16.62 0.01 -20.33
N MET A 16 15.42 0.32 -19.80
CA MET A 16 15.28 1.24 -18.67
C MET A 16 15.85 0.64 -17.37
N GLY A 17 15.45 -0.60 -17.05
CA GLY A 17 15.81 -1.27 -15.80
C GLY A 17 15.34 -0.53 -14.53
N ASP A 18 15.68 -1.09 -13.38
CA ASP A 18 15.33 -0.51 -12.07
C ASP A 18 15.97 0.86 -11.88
N ASP A 19 17.26 1.01 -12.22
CA ASP A 19 18.01 2.26 -12.02
C ASP A 19 17.45 3.41 -12.86
N GLY A 20 17.11 3.15 -14.12
CA GLY A 20 16.49 4.15 -14.99
C GLY A 20 15.11 4.58 -14.47
N LEU A 21 14.31 3.63 -13.97
CA LEU A 21 13.00 3.97 -13.40
C LEU A 21 13.16 4.73 -12.06
N ARG A 22 14.14 4.37 -11.22
CA ARG A 22 14.45 5.10 -9.97
C ARG A 22 14.92 6.52 -10.25
N ALA A 23 15.77 6.74 -11.25
CA ALA A 23 16.19 8.08 -11.66
C ALA A 23 15.01 8.94 -12.14
N ASN A 24 14.05 8.33 -12.86
CA ASN A 24 12.83 9.00 -13.25
C ASN A 24 11.95 9.38 -12.06
N LEU A 25 11.79 8.46 -11.09
CA LEU A 25 11.04 8.74 -9.86
C LEU A 25 11.72 9.83 -9.01
N ALA A 26 13.05 9.77 -8.86
CA ALA A 26 13.80 10.78 -8.11
C ALA A 26 13.57 12.18 -8.69
N ARG A 27 13.73 12.34 -10.01
CA ARG A 27 13.46 13.60 -10.71
C ARG A 27 12.02 14.10 -10.53
N PHE A 28 11.04 13.19 -10.51
CA PHE A 28 9.65 13.54 -10.22
C PHE A 28 9.48 14.05 -8.79
N LEU A 29 10.00 13.30 -7.80
CA LEU A 29 9.91 13.64 -6.38
C LEU A 29 10.63 14.95 -6.04
N GLU A 30 11.83 15.16 -6.57
CA GLU A 30 12.61 16.41 -6.43
C GLU A 30 11.81 17.63 -6.91
N ALA A 31 10.99 17.48 -7.96
CA ALA A 31 10.15 18.55 -8.48
C ALA A 31 8.88 18.77 -7.65
N ILE A 32 8.20 17.69 -7.22
CA ILE A 32 6.85 17.78 -6.64
C ILE A 32 6.82 17.86 -5.11
N VAL A 33 7.79 17.28 -4.41
CA VAL A 33 7.81 17.23 -2.94
C VAL A 33 7.96 18.62 -2.32
N PRO A 34 8.83 19.53 -2.80
CA PRO A 34 8.92 20.88 -2.27
C PRO A 34 7.61 21.67 -2.42
N VAL A 35 6.90 21.47 -3.54
CA VAL A 35 5.60 22.10 -3.78
C VAL A 35 4.55 21.56 -2.81
N ALA A 36 4.48 20.23 -2.64
CA ALA A 36 3.57 19.60 -1.68
C ALA A 36 3.80 20.12 -0.26
N GLU A 37 5.06 20.20 0.18
CA GLU A 37 5.42 20.76 1.48
C GLU A 37 5.00 22.22 1.64
N ALA A 38 5.28 23.06 0.63
CA ALA A 38 4.94 24.49 0.67
C ALA A 38 3.44 24.76 0.83
N VAL A 39 2.58 23.88 0.31
CA VAL A 39 1.12 24.00 0.40
C VAL A 39 0.51 23.12 1.50
N GLY A 40 1.32 22.47 2.33
CA GLY A 40 0.86 21.62 3.43
C GLY A 40 0.23 20.27 3.00
N VAL A 41 0.52 19.81 1.79
CA VAL A 41 0.10 18.49 1.28
C VAL A 41 1.13 17.42 1.64
N ARG A 42 0.64 16.24 2.00
CA ARG A 42 1.45 15.04 2.27
C ARG A 42 1.17 14.00 1.19
N LEU A 43 2.21 13.60 0.47
CA LEU A 43 2.15 12.60 -0.60
C LEU A 43 2.26 11.21 -0.02
N ALA A 44 1.51 10.25 -0.55
CA ALA A 44 1.52 8.88 -0.08
C ALA A 44 1.71 7.93 -1.27
N ILE A 45 2.96 7.59 -1.61
CA ILE A 45 3.24 6.67 -2.71
C ILE A 45 2.68 5.29 -2.37
N HIS A 46 1.99 4.65 -3.31
CA HIS A 46 1.45 3.30 -3.11
C HIS A 46 2.47 2.26 -3.60
N PRO A 47 2.60 1.10 -2.92
CA PRO A 47 3.44 0.03 -3.42
C PRO A 47 2.97 -0.55 -4.75
N ASP A 48 3.90 -1.21 -5.44
CA ASP A 48 3.58 -2.01 -6.60
C ASP A 48 2.66 -3.19 -6.20
N ASP A 49 1.68 -3.53 -7.04
CA ASP A 49 0.76 -4.65 -6.83
C ASP A 49 0.64 -5.51 -8.10
N PRO A 50 1.28 -6.70 -8.19
CA PRO A 50 2.13 -7.32 -7.15
C PRO A 50 3.50 -6.62 -6.93
N PRO A 51 4.14 -6.80 -5.76
CA PRO A 51 5.41 -6.15 -5.38
C PRO A 51 6.63 -6.88 -5.95
N PHE A 52 6.61 -7.20 -7.25
CA PHE A 52 7.70 -7.83 -7.99
C PHE A 52 7.54 -7.59 -9.51
N PRO A 53 8.65 -7.61 -10.29
CA PRO A 53 8.61 -7.39 -11.74
C PRO A 53 7.64 -8.32 -12.47
N VAL A 54 6.88 -7.75 -13.41
CA VAL A 54 5.96 -8.48 -14.30
C VAL A 54 6.13 -7.97 -15.72
N LEU A 55 5.90 -8.84 -16.71
CA LEU A 55 5.98 -8.47 -18.14
C LEU A 55 7.35 -7.91 -18.57
N GLY A 56 8.43 -8.23 -17.84
CA GLY A 56 9.77 -7.70 -18.09
C GLY A 56 9.95 -6.22 -17.69
N LEU A 57 9.00 -5.65 -16.93
CA LEU A 57 9.06 -4.26 -16.46
C LEU A 57 9.61 -4.17 -15.03
N PRO A 58 10.43 -3.14 -14.73
CA PRO A 58 10.88 -2.85 -13.37
C PRO A 58 9.71 -2.39 -12.48
N ARG A 59 9.78 -2.73 -11.19
CA ARG A 59 8.84 -2.32 -10.13
C ARG A 59 9.67 -1.96 -8.90
N ILE A 60 9.61 -0.69 -8.49
CA ILE A 60 10.62 -0.05 -7.62
C ILE A 60 10.04 0.49 -6.31
N VAL A 61 8.81 0.08 -5.96
CA VAL A 61 8.10 0.38 -4.71
C VAL A 61 7.59 -0.93 -4.10
N SER A 62 8.47 -1.92 -3.97
CA SER A 62 8.10 -3.32 -3.72
C SER A 62 8.61 -3.85 -2.37
N THR A 63 9.69 -3.29 -1.84
CA THR A 63 10.41 -3.78 -0.65
C THR A 63 10.68 -2.68 0.37
N ALA A 64 11.05 -3.06 1.59
CA ALA A 64 11.54 -2.10 2.60
C ALA A 64 12.73 -1.26 2.09
N SER A 65 13.67 -1.86 1.35
CA SER A 65 14.80 -1.15 0.76
C SER A 65 14.37 -0.10 -0.26
N ASP A 66 13.34 -0.39 -1.06
CA ASP A 66 12.78 0.57 -2.00
C ASP A 66 12.22 1.80 -1.28
N ILE A 67 11.41 1.57 -0.25
CA ILE A 67 10.81 2.67 0.53
C ILE A 67 11.89 3.53 1.18
N ALA A 68 12.92 2.90 1.76
CA ALA A 68 14.05 3.62 2.34
C ALA A 68 14.81 4.44 1.30
N ALA A 69 14.98 3.95 0.07
CA ALA A 69 15.59 4.69 -1.02
C ALA A 69 14.71 5.87 -1.47
N ILE A 70 13.40 5.66 -1.61
CA ILE A 70 12.44 6.69 -2.02
C ILE A 70 12.39 7.86 -1.04
N PHE A 71 12.43 7.58 0.27
CA PHE A 71 12.50 8.65 1.28
C PHE A 71 13.78 9.48 1.19
N LYS A 72 14.88 8.89 0.72
CA LYS A 72 16.15 9.59 0.48
C LYS A 72 16.17 10.40 -0.82
N MET A 73 15.34 10.05 -1.81
CA MET A 73 15.25 10.81 -3.08
C MET A 73 14.75 12.24 -2.84
N ALA A 74 13.91 12.44 -1.83
CA ALA A 74 13.49 13.76 -1.37
C ALA A 74 13.19 13.70 0.14
N ASP A 75 14.15 14.11 0.95
CA ASP A 75 14.08 14.00 2.41
C ASP A 75 13.19 15.09 3.05
N SER A 76 11.88 14.97 2.85
CA SER A 76 10.87 15.88 3.42
C SER A 76 9.72 15.09 4.03
N PRO A 77 9.12 15.53 5.16
CA PRO A 77 7.92 14.92 5.71
C PRO A 77 6.75 14.84 4.72
N ALA A 78 6.72 15.67 3.67
CA ALA A 78 5.72 15.61 2.61
C ALA A 78 5.90 14.39 1.68
N ASN A 79 7.09 13.78 1.61
CA ASN A 79 7.36 12.53 0.89
C ASN A 79 7.09 11.33 1.81
N GLY A 80 5.92 10.73 1.68
CA GLY A 80 5.51 9.61 2.52
C GLY A 80 4.90 8.44 1.75
N LEU A 81 4.38 7.50 2.53
CA LEU A 81 3.96 6.18 2.10
C LEU A 81 2.46 5.98 2.31
N CYS A 82 1.81 5.42 1.29
CA CYS A 82 0.56 4.69 1.47
C CYS A 82 0.91 3.24 1.82
N PHE A 83 0.81 2.88 3.10
CA PHE A 83 1.17 1.54 3.55
C PHE A 83 0.05 0.57 3.23
N CYS A 84 0.15 -0.11 2.09
CA CYS A 84 -0.80 -1.14 1.68
C CYS A 84 -0.32 -2.53 2.08
N THR A 85 -0.93 -3.07 3.13
CA THR A 85 -0.58 -4.41 3.64
C THR A 85 -0.84 -5.49 2.59
N GLY A 86 -1.92 -5.37 1.80
CA GLY A 86 -2.26 -6.36 0.79
C GLY A 86 -1.27 -6.46 -0.36
N SER A 87 -0.79 -5.31 -0.86
CA SER A 87 0.21 -5.30 -1.92
C SER A 87 1.53 -5.85 -1.39
N PHE A 88 2.01 -5.36 -0.24
CA PHE A 88 3.26 -5.87 0.35
C PHE A 88 3.21 -7.34 0.77
N SER A 89 2.03 -7.89 1.11
CA SER A 89 1.88 -9.28 1.56
C SER A 89 1.98 -10.33 0.46
N ALA A 90 1.93 -9.93 -0.82
CA ALA A 90 2.05 -10.87 -1.94
C ALA A 90 3.45 -11.51 -2.08
N ARG A 91 4.46 -11.02 -1.35
CA ARG A 91 5.79 -11.64 -1.21
C ARG A 91 6.10 -11.97 0.25
N ALA A 92 6.74 -13.11 0.49
CA ALA A 92 6.96 -13.63 1.84
C ALA A 92 8.14 -12.99 2.59
N ASP A 93 9.07 -12.37 1.87
CA ASP A 93 10.28 -11.73 2.40
C ASP A 93 10.04 -10.28 2.87
N ASN A 94 8.83 -9.74 2.70
CA ASN A 94 8.41 -8.52 3.37
C ASN A 94 7.87 -8.85 4.78
N ASP A 95 8.59 -8.43 5.82
CA ASP A 95 8.08 -8.42 7.20
C ASP A 95 7.24 -7.15 7.42
N LEU A 96 5.92 -7.29 7.26
CA LEU A 96 4.99 -6.16 7.31
C LEU A 96 4.98 -5.44 8.67
N PRO A 97 4.93 -6.14 9.83
CA PRO A 97 5.09 -5.48 11.12
C PRO A 97 6.42 -4.71 11.26
N ALA A 98 7.54 -5.26 10.78
CA ALA A 98 8.83 -4.56 10.83
C ALA A 98 8.87 -3.35 9.90
N MET A 99 8.36 -3.49 8.67
CA MET A 99 8.21 -2.38 7.73
C MET A 99 7.31 -1.28 8.30
N ALA A 100 6.19 -1.64 8.91
CA ALA A 100 5.30 -0.69 9.57
C ALA A 100 6.09 0.07 10.64
N ARG A 101 6.79 -0.61 11.56
CA ARG A 101 7.60 0.05 12.61
C ARG A 101 8.65 1.00 12.02
N GLN A 102 9.34 0.56 10.97
CA GLN A 102 10.40 1.33 10.33
C GLN A 102 9.87 2.61 9.67
N PHE A 103 8.73 2.54 8.99
CA PHE A 103 8.23 3.64 8.14
C PHE A 103 7.08 4.44 8.73
N VAL A 104 6.53 4.05 9.90
CA VAL A 104 5.38 4.72 10.54
C VAL A 104 5.50 6.24 10.71
N PRO A 105 6.70 6.86 10.89
CA PRO A 105 6.81 8.32 10.95
C PRO A 105 6.39 9.02 9.65
N ARG A 106 6.49 8.33 8.51
CA ARG A 106 6.15 8.84 7.15
C ARG A 106 5.01 8.08 6.47
N ILE A 107 4.24 7.28 7.21
CA ILE A 107 2.97 6.75 6.71
C ILE A 107 1.92 7.85 6.76
N HIS A 108 1.32 8.13 5.60
CA HIS A 108 0.31 9.19 5.43
C HIS A 108 -1.06 8.65 5.01
N ALA A 109 -1.10 7.42 4.48
CA ALA A 109 -2.32 6.68 4.18
C ALA A 109 -2.09 5.19 4.44
N VAL A 110 -3.16 4.43 4.71
CA VAL A 110 -3.08 3.00 4.98
C VAL A 110 -4.17 2.24 4.23
N HIS A 111 -3.80 1.19 3.55
CA HIS A 111 -4.74 0.20 3.03
C HIS A 111 -4.58 -1.06 3.87
N LEU A 112 -5.62 -1.40 4.62
CA LEU A 112 -5.64 -2.59 5.48
C LEU A 112 -6.48 -3.66 4.80
N ARG A 113 -5.81 -4.56 4.09
CA ARG A 113 -6.36 -5.82 3.56
C ARG A 113 -5.27 -6.89 3.63
N SER A 114 -5.60 -8.14 3.34
CA SER A 114 -4.61 -9.23 3.29
C SER A 114 -4.75 -10.02 2.01
N THR A 115 -3.62 -10.39 1.41
CA THR A 115 -3.58 -11.49 0.44
C THR A 115 -3.26 -12.80 1.15
N GLN A 116 -3.61 -13.92 0.54
CA GLN A 116 -3.13 -15.25 0.91
C GLN A 116 -2.20 -15.75 -0.18
N ARG A 117 -0.97 -16.08 0.18
CA ARG A 117 0.01 -16.68 -0.73
C ARG A 117 -0.22 -18.19 -0.83
N GLU A 118 -0.06 -18.70 -2.04
CA GLU A 118 -0.08 -20.13 -2.34
C GLU A 118 1.36 -20.68 -2.45
N PRO A 119 1.57 -21.99 -2.27
CA PRO A 119 2.89 -22.61 -2.37
C PRO A 119 3.59 -22.43 -3.73
N ASP A 120 2.82 -22.22 -4.80
CA ASP A 120 3.33 -22.04 -6.18
C ASP A 120 3.75 -20.59 -6.49
N GLY A 121 3.66 -19.68 -5.51
CA GLY A 121 3.97 -18.26 -5.67
C GLY A 121 2.82 -17.41 -6.20
N SER A 122 1.66 -18.00 -6.50
CA SER A 122 0.43 -17.25 -6.75
C SER A 122 -0.16 -16.74 -5.42
N PHE A 123 -1.15 -15.85 -5.52
CA PHE A 123 -1.87 -15.35 -4.36
C PHE A 123 -3.28 -14.89 -4.74
N TYR A 124 -4.15 -14.78 -3.75
CA TYR A 124 -5.48 -14.23 -3.91
C TYR A 124 -5.83 -13.26 -2.77
N GLU A 125 -6.87 -12.44 -2.96
CA GLU A 125 -7.38 -11.56 -1.90
C GLU A 125 -8.05 -12.41 -0.82
N ALA A 126 -7.53 -12.37 0.40
CA ALA A 126 -8.06 -13.13 1.53
C ALA A 126 -9.10 -12.32 2.32
N ASP A 127 -9.74 -12.97 3.29
CA ASP A 127 -10.43 -12.27 4.35
C ASP A 127 -9.45 -11.35 5.10
N HIS A 128 -9.89 -10.16 5.52
CA HIS A 128 -9.00 -9.11 6.06
C HIS A 128 -8.16 -9.57 7.25
N LEU A 129 -8.66 -10.50 8.06
CA LEU A 129 -7.99 -11.03 9.25
C LEU A 129 -7.47 -12.47 9.11
N ALA A 130 -7.61 -13.12 7.94
CA ALA A 130 -7.28 -14.55 7.79
C ALA A 130 -6.26 -14.85 6.67
N GLY A 131 -5.68 -13.82 6.04
CA GLY A 131 -4.62 -14.02 5.05
C GLY A 131 -3.22 -14.03 5.68
N SER A 132 -2.23 -13.78 4.84
CA SER A 132 -0.81 -13.82 5.19
C SER A 132 -0.28 -12.60 5.95
N VAL A 133 -1.13 -11.60 6.25
CA VAL A 133 -0.78 -10.43 7.05
C VAL A 133 -1.04 -10.70 8.54
N ASP A 134 -0.05 -10.49 9.40
CA ASP A 134 -0.28 -10.33 10.84
C ASP A 134 -0.95 -8.97 11.12
N MET A 135 -2.26 -8.93 10.87
CA MET A 135 -3.04 -7.69 10.96
C MET A 135 -3.04 -7.12 12.39
N PRO A 136 -3.17 -7.91 13.47
CA PRO A 136 -3.02 -7.39 14.83
C PRO A 136 -1.69 -6.68 15.08
N ALA A 137 -0.56 -7.27 14.66
CA ALA A 137 0.74 -6.66 14.86
C ALA A 137 0.92 -5.36 14.06
N VAL A 138 0.47 -5.34 12.80
CA VAL A 138 0.51 -4.11 11.99
C VAL A 138 -0.37 -3.02 12.61
N VAL A 139 -1.62 -3.34 12.96
CA VAL A 139 -2.56 -2.37 13.53
C VAL A 139 -2.04 -1.82 14.86
N ARG A 140 -1.42 -2.66 15.72
CA ARG A 140 -0.79 -2.19 16.96
C ARG A 140 0.20 -1.06 16.70
N VAL A 141 1.14 -1.25 15.76
CA VAL A 141 2.14 -0.24 15.38
C VAL A 141 1.49 1.06 14.91
N LEU A 142 0.44 0.96 14.09
CA LEU A 142 -0.28 2.13 13.58
C LEU A 142 -1.02 2.88 14.71
N LEU A 143 -1.61 2.16 15.67
CA LEU A 143 -2.29 2.77 16.81
C LEU A 143 -1.29 3.47 17.74
N ASP A 144 -0.15 2.84 18.02
CA ASP A 144 0.91 3.39 18.86
C ASP A 144 1.49 4.68 18.23
N GLU A 145 1.66 4.71 16.90
CA GLU A 145 2.07 5.93 16.20
C GLU A 145 1.02 7.04 16.31
N GLN A 146 -0.27 6.73 16.15
CA GLN A 146 -1.32 7.74 16.30
C GLN A 146 -1.29 8.35 17.70
N ASP A 147 -1.03 7.55 18.73
CA ASP A 147 -0.91 8.03 20.11
C ASP A 147 0.33 8.89 20.30
N ARG A 148 1.47 8.46 19.76
CA ARG A 148 2.70 9.24 19.78
C ARG A 148 2.52 10.60 19.09
N ARG A 149 1.90 10.63 17.90
CA ARG A 149 1.61 11.87 17.17
C ARG A 149 0.66 12.77 17.97
N ARG A 150 -0.38 12.19 18.57
CA ARG A 150 -1.38 12.92 19.37
C ARG A 150 -0.76 13.53 20.63
N ALA A 151 0.05 12.76 21.35
CA ALA A 151 0.77 13.23 22.53
C ALA A 151 1.78 14.33 22.18
N GLY A 152 2.39 14.26 20.99
CA GLY A 152 3.27 15.29 20.45
C GLY A 152 2.56 16.52 19.86
N GLY A 153 1.23 16.65 20.00
CA GLY A 153 0.48 17.82 19.55
C GLY A 153 0.37 17.96 18.03
N ARG A 154 0.68 16.91 17.25
CA ARG A 154 0.58 16.95 15.79
C ARG A 154 -0.87 17.01 15.34
N ALA A 155 -1.20 17.95 14.45
CA ALA A 155 -2.53 18.04 13.84
C ALA A 155 -2.88 16.80 13.00
N ASP A 156 -1.87 16.16 12.42
CA ASP A 156 -1.99 14.99 11.56
C ASP A 156 -1.80 13.66 12.31
N TRP A 157 -2.24 13.62 13.57
CA TRP A 157 -2.12 12.44 14.42
C TRP A 157 -2.94 11.26 13.94
N ARG A 158 -4.05 11.48 13.22
CA ARG A 158 -4.86 10.39 12.64
C ARG A 158 -4.20 9.85 11.39
N LEU A 159 -4.07 8.53 11.33
CA LEU A 159 -3.70 7.82 10.11
C LEU A 159 -4.97 7.42 9.36
N PRO A 160 -5.30 8.04 8.21
CA PRO A 160 -6.45 7.64 7.44
C PRO A 160 -6.21 6.24 6.87
N PHE A 161 -7.19 5.35 7.04
CA PHE A 161 -7.15 4.01 6.47
C PHE A 161 -8.45 3.67 5.74
N ARG A 162 -8.36 2.70 4.83
CA ARG A 162 -9.51 2.04 4.20
C ARG A 162 -9.32 0.52 4.19
N PRO A 163 -10.40 -0.29 4.16
CA PRO A 163 -10.32 -1.76 4.06
C PRO A 163 -9.81 -2.24 2.69
N ASP A 164 -9.54 -1.31 1.79
CA ASP A 164 -9.12 -1.54 0.41
C ASP A 164 -10.10 -2.37 -0.42
N HIS A 165 -9.80 -3.64 -0.66
CA HIS A 165 -10.64 -4.57 -1.42
C HIS A 165 -11.48 -5.44 -0.48
N GLY A 166 -12.55 -6.01 -1.00
CA GLY A 166 -13.35 -7.02 -0.31
C GLY A 166 -13.95 -8.00 -1.30
N HIS A 167 -14.26 -9.21 -0.84
CA HIS A 167 -14.89 -10.21 -1.71
C HIS A 167 -16.27 -9.77 -2.16
N THR A 168 -16.62 -10.11 -3.39
CA THR A 168 -18.01 -10.05 -3.85
C THR A 168 -18.80 -11.12 -3.12
N MET A 169 -19.80 -10.74 -2.32
CA MET A 169 -20.56 -11.67 -1.49
C MET A 169 -22.00 -11.20 -1.32
N MET A 170 -22.88 -12.12 -0.90
CA MET A 170 -24.30 -11.84 -0.63
C MET A 170 -24.95 -11.14 -1.84
N ASP A 171 -25.73 -10.09 -1.63
CA ASP A 171 -26.41 -9.33 -2.69
C ASP A 171 -25.46 -8.78 -3.75
N ASP A 172 -24.17 -8.59 -3.45
CA ASP A 172 -23.21 -8.13 -4.46
C ASP A 172 -22.99 -9.16 -5.58
N LEU A 173 -23.25 -10.46 -5.34
CA LEU A 173 -23.15 -11.52 -6.36
C LEU A 173 -24.27 -11.45 -7.40
N GLY A 174 -25.45 -10.96 -7.00
CA GLY A 174 -26.62 -10.85 -7.87
C GLY A 174 -26.71 -9.52 -8.63
N LYS A 175 -25.78 -8.59 -8.38
CA LYS A 175 -25.77 -7.28 -9.02
C LYS A 175 -25.40 -7.39 -10.51
N PRO A 176 -25.92 -6.47 -11.36
CA PRO A 176 -25.57 -6.45 -12.77
C PRO A 176 -24.05 -6.34 -13.01
N PRO A 177 -23.56 -6.83 -14.17
CA PRO A 177 -22.18 -6.62 -14.58
C PRO A 177 -21.78 -5.14 -14.53
N GLY A 178 -20.52 -4.87 -14.21
CA GLY A 178 -19.99 -3.50 -14.11
C GLY A 178 -19.58 -3.06 -12.71
N ILE A 179 -19.69 -3.94 -11.70
CA ILE A 179 -19.02 -3.71 -10.42
C ILE A 179 -17.51 -3.79 -10.63
N THR A 180 -16.80 -2.73 -10.23
CA THR A 180 -15.34 -2.71 -10.21
C THR A 180 -14.82 -3.87 -9.34
N PRO A 181 -13.99 -4.78 -9.87
CA PRO A 181 -13.49 -5.94 -9.14
C PRO A 181 -12.83 -5.57 -7.81
N GLY A 182 -13.23 -6.23 -6.71
CA GLY A 182 -12.74 -5.94 -5.37
C GLY A 182 -13.37 -4.72 -4.68
N TYR A 183 -14.19 -3.92 -5.38
CA TYR A 183 -14.79 -2.68 -4.86
C TYR A 183 -16.30 -2.79 -4.59
N SER A 184 -16.84 -4.00 -4.54
CA SER A 184 -18.21 -4.21 -4.06
C SER A 184 -18.38 -3.71 -2.62
N CYS A 185 -19.62 -3.47 -2.18
CA CYS A 185 -19.88 -2.79 -0.91
C CYS A 185 -19.75 -3.74 0.28
N ILE A 186 -20.36 -4.92 0.20
CA ILE A 186 -20.60 -5.80 1.35
C ILE A 186 -19.29 -6.37 1.88
N GLY A 187 -18.42 -6.87 1.00
CA GLY A 187 -17.11 -7.39 1.41
C GLY A 187 -16.21 -6.33 2.05
N ARG A 188 -16.19 -5.11 1.48
CA ARG A 188 -15.41 -3.99 2.06
C ARG A 188 -15.99 -3.49 3.39
N MET A 189 -17.32 -3.46 3.51
CA MET A 189 -18.01 -3.12 4.75
C MET A 189 -17.68 -4.14 5.85
N ARG A 190 -17.70 -5.44 5.51
CA ARG A 190 -17.30 -6.52 6.42
C ARG A 190 -15.85 -6.33 6.89
N GLY A 191 -14.91 -6.14 5.97
CA GLY A 191 -13.51 -5.89 6.30
C GLY A 191 -13.30 -4.64 7.18
N LEU A 192 -14.01 -3.55 6.88
CA LEU A 192 -13.98 -2.35 7.72
C LEU A 192 -14.51 -2.61 9.14
N ALA A 193 -15.56 -3.44 9.27
CA ALA A 193 -16.11 -3.81 10.57
C ALA A 193 -15.13 -4.69 11.37
N GLU A 194 -14.49 -5.67 10.73
CA GLU A 194 -13.44 -6.52 11.31
C GLU A 194 -12.28 -5.68 11.84
N LEU A 195 -11.74 -4.78 11.02
CA LEU A 195 -10.66 -3.88 11.39
C LEU A 195 -11.03 -2.93 12.53
N ARG A 196 -12.25 -2.39 12.52
CA ARG A 196 -12.75 -1.54 13.62
C ARG A 196 -12.82 -2.33 14.94
N GLY A 197 -13.28 -3.57 14.90
CA GLY A 197 -13.31 -4.46 16.06
C GLY A 197 -11.91 -4.75 16.58
N LEU A 198 -10.97 -5.12 15.70
CA LEU A 198 -9.56 -5.34 16.03
C LEU A 198 -8.94 -4.09 16.68
N MET A 199 -9.11 -2.91 16.09
CA MET A 199 -8.60 -1.66 16.63
C MET A 199 -9.17 -1.38 18.02
N LEU A 200 -10.48 -1.53 18.21
CA LEU A 200 -11.11 -1.32 19.52
C LEU A 200 -10.60 -2.32 20.57
N GLY A 201 -10.43 -3.58 20.19
CA GLY A 201 -9.87 -4.62 21.07
C GLY A 201 -8.45 -4.29 21.50
N LEU A 202 -7.58 -3.94 20.55
CA LEU A 202 -6.19 -3.55 20.84
C LEU A 202 -6.09 -2.30 21.72
N ARG A 203 -7.03 -1.36 21.60
CA ARG A 203 -7.11 -0.16 22.43
C ARG A 203 -7.50 -0.43 23.89
N ARG A 204 -8.08 -1.61 24.18
CA ARG A 204 -8.55 -2.00 25.52
C ARG A 204 -7.72 -3.10 26.16
N ALA A 205 -6.76 -3.66 25.43
CA ALA A 205 -5.83 -4.68 25.87
C ALA A 205 -4.63 -4.08 26.61
#